data_AF-A0A2P5DE11-F1
#
_entry.id   AF-A0A2P5DE11-F1
#
_cell.length_a   1.000
_cell.length_b   1.000
_cell.length_c   1.000
_cell.angle_alpha   90.00
_cell.angle_beta   90.00
_cell.angle_gamma   90.00
#
_symmetry.space_group_name_H-M   'P 1'
#
loop_
_entity.id
_entity.type
_entity.pdbx_description
1 polymer ?
#
loop_
_entity_poly.entity_id
_entity_poly.type
_entity_poly.pdbx_seq_one_letter_code
_entity_poly.pdbx_strand_id
1 'polypeptide(L)'
;MKKFFTITDKEFVAPPDTEIIDYLKTPWSLPPWITEEELQVFAEKFEESGFTGPLNYYRAMDLNWELLAPWQGSKILVPTKFIAGDKDIGFESFGTKDYVLGEGFKSCVPDLEVVIIEDGHHFIHQEKPEEVSNEILCFIGKHSV
;
A
#
# COMPACT_ATOMS: atom_id res chain seq x y z
N MET A 1 -3.07 17.17 -0.34
CA MET A 1 -2.11 16.05 -0.46
C MET A 1 -1.42 15.68 0.85
N LYS A 2 -0.89 16.63 1.64
CA LYS A 2 -0.22 16.35 2.94
C LYS A 2 -0.93 15.34 3.83
N LYS A 3 -2.22 15.55 4.09
CA LYS A 3 -3.05 14.65 4.91
C LYS A 3 -2.99 13.19 4.43
N PHE A 4 -3.06 12.95 3.12
CA PHE A 4 -3.06 11.60 2.54
C PHE A 4 -1.71 10.89 2.63
N PHE A 5 -0.62 11.61 2.39
CA PHE A 5 0.72 11.01 2.38
C PHE A 5 1.27 10.72 3.78
N THR A 6 0.64 11.28 4.81
CA THR A 6 1.12 11.21 6.21
C THR A 6 0.12 10.55 7.14
N ILE A 7 -0.86 9.82 6.57
CA ILE A 7 -1.85 9.07 7.37
C ILE A 7 -1.12 8.01 8.17
N THR A 8 -1.22 8.12 9.49
CA THR A 8 -0.77 7.10 10.45
C THR A 8 -1.89 6.69 11.41
N ASP A 9 -3.04 7.36 11.35
CA ASP A 9 -4.21 7.02 12.14
C ASP A 9 -4.75 5.65 11.68
N LYS A 10 -4.96 4.74 12.64
CA LYS A 10 -5.47 3.38 12.38
C LYS A 10 -6.97 3.34 12.05
N GLU A 11 -7.69 4.41 12.38
CA GLU A 11 -9.12 4.54 12.10
C GLU A 11 -9.35 5.43 10.88
N PHE A 12 -9.66 4.79 9.75
CA PHE A 12 -9.98 5.47 8.49
C PHE A 12 -11.50 5.65 8.31
N VAL A 13 -12.20 6.01 9.40
CA VAL A 13 -13.64 6.25 9.41
C VAL A 13 -13.89 7.59 10.06
N ALA A 14 -14.46 8.52 9.29
CA ALA A 14 -14.88 9.80 9.82
C ALA A 14 -16.20 9.67 10.60
N PRO A 15 -16.44 10.52 11.61
CA PRO A 15 -17.75 10.66 12.23
C PRO A 15 -18.84 10.97 11.19
N PRO A 16 -20.11 10.67 11.50
CA PRO A 16 -21.23 11.11 10.66
C PRO A 16 -21.15 12.61 10.34
N ASP A 17 -21.59 12.97 9.14
CA ASP A 17 -21.61 14.35 8.64
C ASP A 17 -20.23 15.04 8.54
N THR A 18 -19.13 14.29 8.65
CA THR A 18 -17.76 14.78 8.47
C THR A 18 -17.12 14.15 7.25
N GLU A 19 -16.58 14.97 6.33
CA GLU A 19 -15.80 14.43 5.23
C GLU A 19 -14.51 13.79 5.75
N ILE A 20 -14.12 12.64 5.20
CA ILE A 20 -12.92 11.93 5.66
C ILE A 20 -11.67 12.78 5.58
N ILE A 21 -11.56 13.64 4.57
CA ILE A 21 -10.42 14.52 4.43
C ILE A 21 -10.35 15.57 5.54
N ASP A 22 -11.50 16.04 6.04
CA ASP A 22 -11.56 17.01 7.12
C ASP A 22 -11.25 16.39 8.47
N TYR A 23 -11.58 15.11 8.64
CA TYR A 23 -11.23 14.34 9.83
C TYR A 23 -9.73 14.05 9.94
N LEU A 24 -9.04 13.84 8.81
CA LEU A 24 -7.60 13.56 8.81
C LEU A 24 -6.78 14.74 9.33
N LYS A 25 -5.80 14.42 10.19
CA LYS A 25 -4.87 15.41 10.75
C LYS A 25 -3.88 15.87 9.69
N THR A 26 -3.69 17.18 9.59
CA THR A 26 -2.55 17.74 8.82
C THR A 26 -1.35 17.84 9.76
N PRO A 27 -0.20 17.22 9.43
CA PRO A 27 0.99 17.41 10.23
C PRO A 27 1.52 18.86 10.10
N TRP A 28 2.12 19.37 11.16
CA TRP A 28 2.71 20.72 11.19
C TRP A 28 3.94 20.87 10.29
N SER A 29 4.64 19.77 10.02
CA SER A 29 5.79 19.70 9.12
C SER A 29 5.73 18.44 8.27
N LEU A 30 6.37 18.47 7.11
CA LEU A 30 6.54 17.26 6.30
C LEU A 30 7.53 16.30 6.95
N PRO A 31 7.34 14.99 6.77
CA PRO A 31 8.36 14.03 7.14
C PRO A 31 9.59 14.20 6.22
N PRO A 32 10.79 13.80 6.67
CA PRO A 32 12.05 14.11 5.97
C PRO A 32 12.18 13.41 4.60
N TRP A 33 11.32 12.44 4.30
CA TRP A 33 11.36 11.67 3.05
C TRP A 33 10.57 12.32 1.90
N ILE A 34 9.85 13.43 2.13
CA ILE A 34 9.12 14.14 1.06
C ILE A 34 9.18 15.65 1.23
N THR A 35 9.36 16.34 0.11
CA THR A 35 9.44 17.81 0.02
C THR A 35 8.09 18.43 -0.34
N GLU A 36 7.98 19.75 -0.17
CA GLU A 36 6.76 20.49 -0.56
C GLU A 36 6.59 20.49 -2.08
N GLU A 37 7.71 20.60 -2.80
CA GLU A 37 7.78 20.59 -4.26
C GLU A 37 7.27 19.24 -4.82
N GLU A 38 7.67 18.12 -4.23
CA GLU A 38 7.19 16.79 -4.63
C GLU A 38 5.69 16.64 -4.36
N LEU A 39 5.20 17.09 -3.20
CA LEU A 39 3.77 17.08 -2.90
C LEU A 39 2.96 17.95 -3.86
N GLN A 40 3.52 19.08 -4.28
CA GLN A 40 2.89 19.98 -5.24
C GLN A 40 2.71 19.32 -6.61
N VAL A 41 3.68 18.50 -7.05
CA VAL A 41 3.52 17.70 -8.28
C VAL A 41 2.29 16.79 -8.20
N PHE A 42 2.09 16.09 -7.08
CA PHE A 42 0.89 15.26 -6.91
C PHE A 42 -0.39 16.11 -6.86
N ALA A 43 -0.35 17.26 -6.18
CA ALA A 43 -1.51 18.15 -6.06
C ALA A 43 -1.97 18.65 -7.44
N GLU A 44 -1.04 19.12 -8.28
CA GLU A 44 -1.33 19.59 -9.63
C GLU A 44 -1.92 18.49 -10.51
N LYS A 45 -1.40 17.27 -10.40
CA LYS A 45 -1.94 16.13 -11.16
C LYS A 45 -3.35 15.75 -10.75
N PHE A 46 -3.68 15.80 -9.45
CA PHE A 46 -5.04 15.54 -8.99
C PHE A 46 -5.99 16.71 -9.21
N GLU A 47 -5.49 17.95 -9.27
CA GLU A 47 -6.27 19.12 -9.68
C GLU A 47 -6.71 18.99 -11.14
N GLU A 48 -5.83 18.53 -12.03
CA GLU A 48 -6.13 18.30 -13.44
C GLU A 48 -7.05 17.08 -13.66
N SER A 49 -6.73 15.94 -13.04
CA SER A 49 -7.43 14.66 -13.31
C SER A 49 -8.67 14.41 -12.44
N GLY A 50 -8.76 15.07 -11.29
CA GLY A 50 -9.72 14.73 -10.24
C GLY A 50 -9.52 13.34 -9.64
N PHE A 51 -10.40 12.95 -8.73
CA PHE A 51 -10.30 11.67 -7.99
C PHE A 51 -11.24 10.58 -8.51
N THR A 52 -12.12 10.86 -9.48
CA THR A 52 -13.11 9.87 -9.97
C THR A 52 -12.46 8.61 -10.53
N GLY A 53 -11.42 8.76 -11.36
CA GLY A 53 -10.69 7.62 -11.93
C GLY A 53 -10.08 6.71 -10.85
N PRO A 54 -9.22 7.24 -9.96
CA PRO A 54 -8.68 6.49 -8.83
C PRO A 54 -9.76 5.87 -7.93
N LEU A 55 -10.83 6.60 -7.59
CA LEU A 55 -11.91 6.09 -6.73
C LEU A 55 -12.74 4.98 -7.39
N ASN A 56 -12.78 4.91 -8.73
CA ASN A 56 -13.49 3.85 -9.43
C ASN A 56 -12.87 2.46 -9.20
N TYR A 57 -11.58 2.36 -8.84
CA TYR A 57 -10.97 1.08 -8.47
C TYR A 57 -11.65 0.48 -7.23
N TYR A 58 -11.97 1.32 -6.23
CA TYR A 58 -12.69 0.89 -5.03
C TYR A 58 -14.15 0.55 -5.32
N ARG A 59 -14.82 1.36 -6.16
CA ARG A 59 -16.21 1.10 -6.58
C ARG A 59 -16.37 -0.22 -7.34
N ALA A 60 -15.31 -0.68 -8.00
CA ALA A 60 -15.31 -1.92 -8.76
C ALA A 60 -14.82 -3.14 -7.95
N MET A 61 -14.55 -3.02 -6.65
CA MET A 61 -14.01 -4.14 -5.85
C MET A 61 -14.91 -5.37 -5.87
N ASP A 62 -16.22 -5.20 -5.66
CA ASP A 62 -17.18 -6.31 -5.69
C ASP A 62 -17.27 -6.95 -7.09
N LEU A 63 -17.28 -6.11 -8.14
CA LEU A 63 -17.29 -6.60 -9.52
C LEU A 63 -16.01 -7.39 -9.84
N ASN A 64 -14.84 -6.92 -9.38
CA ASN A 64 -13.59 -7.65 -9.55
C ASN A 64 -13.63 -9.00 -8.84
N TRP A 65 -14.21 -9.06 -7.63
CA TRP A 65 -14.39 -10.31 -6.90
C TRP A 65 -15.28 -11.31 -7.68
N GLU A 66 -16.41 -10.85 -8.23
CA GLU A 66 -17.29 -11.69 -9.05
C GLU A 66 -16.60 -12.19 -10.32
N LEU A 67 -15.92 -11.30 -11.03
CA LEU A 67 -15.23 -11.64 -12.28
C LEU A 67 -14.06 -12.59 -12.05
N LEU A 68 -13.41 -12.55 -10.88
CA LEU A 68 -12.30 -13.43 -10.54
C LEU A 68 -12.75 -14.81 -10.02
N ALA A 69 -14.06 -15.08 -9.93
CA ALA A 69 -14.59 -16.38 -9.49
C ALA A 69 -14.00 -17.60 -10.23
N PRO A 70 -13.73 -17.57 -11.56
CA PRO A 70 -13.10 -18.70 -12.26
C PRO A 70 -11.71 -19.09 -11.73
N TRP A 71 -11.01 -18.19 -11.03
CA TRP A 71 -9.67 -18.43 -10.48
C TRP A 71 -9.71 -18.89 -9.02
N GLN A 72 -10.89 -19.07 -8.42
CA GLN A 72 -11.02 -19.53 -7.04
C GLN A 72 -10.23 -20.82 -6.80
N GLY A 73 -9.33 -20.79 -5.81
CA GLY A 73 -8.46 -21.92 -5.44
C GLY A 73 -7.22 -22.11 -6.33
N SER A 74 -7.03 -21.28 -7.36
CA SER A 74 -5.80 -21.27 -8.16
C SER A 74 -4.62 -20.73 -7.35
N LYS A 75 -3.41 -21.17 -7.70
CA LYS A 75 -2.16 -20.69 -7.10
C LYS A 75 -1.42 -19.75 -8.04
N ILE A 76 -0.74 -18.77 -7.48
CA ILE A 76 0.22 -17.93 -8.21
C ILE A 76 1.57 -18.65 -8.17
N LEU A 77 2.05 -19.08 -9.33
CA LEU A 77 3.30 -19.85 -9.46
C LEU A 77 4.51 -19.00 -9.83
N VAL A 78 4.33 -17.70 -10.04
CA VAL A 78 5.42 -16.77 -10.31
C VAL A 78 6.19 -16.55 -9.00
N PRO A 79 7.54 -16.65 -8.99
CA PRO A 79 8.33 -16.27 -7.83
C PRO A 79 7.97 -14.84 -7.40
N THR A 80 7.63 -14.66 -6.14
CA THR A 80 7.06 -13.41 -5.64
C THR A 80 7.78 -12.97 -4.37
N LYS A 81 8.16 -11.69 -4.30
CA LYS A 81 8.55 -11.05 -3.05
C LYS A 81 7.50 -10.02 -2.65
N PHE A 82 6.97 -10.15 -1.44
CA PHE A 82 6.09 -9.18 -0.81
C PHE A 82 6.90 -8.37 0.20
N ILE A 83 6.86 -7.04 0.08
CA ILE A 83 7.56 -6.09 0.96
C ILE A 83 6.51 -5.17 1.56
N ALA A 84 6.49 -5.08 2.89
CA ALA A 84 5.60 -4.16 3.62
C ALA A 84 6.35 -3.48 4.77
N GLY A 85 5.83 -2.34 5.22
CA GLY A 85 6.28 -1.70 6.44
C GLY A 85 5.52 -2.22 7.67
N ASP A 86 6.18 -2.31 8.82
CA ASP A 86 5.55 -2.76 10.07
C ASP A 86 4.52 -1.76 10.66
N LYS A 87 4.49 -0.53 10.14
CA LYS A 87 3.53 0.53 10.48
C LYS A 87 2.59 0.88 9.33
N ASP A 88 2.57 0.10 8.26
CA ASP A 88 1.62 0.29 7.16
C ASP A 88 0.19 0.02 7.64
N ILE A 89 -0.67 1.03 7.52
CA ILE A 89 -2.08 0.95 7.91
C ILE A 89 -2.83 -0.15 7.17
N GLY A 90 -2.50 -0.41 5.91
CA GLY A 90 -3.10 -1.48 5.09
C GLY A 90 -2.64 -2.86 5.56
N PHE A 91 -1.36 -2.98 5.93
CA PHE A 91 -0.82 -4.21 6.48
C PHE A 91 -1.45 -4.57 7.83
N GLU A 92 -1.68 -3.58 8.69
CA GLU A 92 -2.32 -3.75 10.00
C GLU A 92 -3.86 -3.91 9.92
N SER A 93 -4.47 -3.70 8.75
CA SER A 93 -5.93 -3.71 8.59
C SER A 93 -6.48 -5.06 8.09
N PHE A 94 -7.76 -5.33 8.39
CA PHE A 94 -8.57 -6.42 7.82
C PHE A 94 -7.97 -7.84 7.95
N GLY A 95 -7.11 -8.07 8.94
CA GLY A 95 -6.41 -9.35 9.13
C GLY A 95 -5.29 -9.60 8.11
N THR A 96 -4.87 -8.59 7.35
CA THR A 96 -3.83 -8.68 6.31
C THR A 96 -2.52 -9.20 6.89
N LYS A 97 -2.07 -8.65 8.02
CA LYS A 97 -0.87 -9.10 8.73
C LYS A 97 -0.91 -10.59 9.08
N ASP A 98 -2.00 -11.05 9.66
CA ASP A 98 -2.16 -12.46 10.04
C ASP A 98 -2.18 -13.37 8.82
N TYR A 99 -2.80 -12.93 7.72
CA TYR A 99 -2.81 -13.67 6.45
C TYR A 99 -1.41 -13.76 5.82
N VAL A 100 -0.67 -12.66 5.80
CA VAL A 100 0.68 -12.57 5.22
C VAL A 100 1.71 -13.33 6.03
N LEU A 101 1.69 -13.21 7.36
CA LEU A 101 2.63 -13.87 8.26
C LEU A 101 2.25 -15.32 8.58
N GLY A 102 0.99 -15.70 8.37
CA GLY A 102 0.50 -17.06 8.52
C GLY A 102 0.72 -17.92 7.27
N GLU A 103 0.11 -19.11 7.27
CA GLU A 103 0.21 -20.06 6.16
C GLU A 103 -0.69 -19.71 4.97
N GLY A 104 -1.67 -18.83 5.16
CA GLY A 104 -2.68 -18.48 4.15
C GLY A 104 -2.04 -17.94 2.87
N PHE A 105 -1.21 -16.92 2.98
CA PHE A 105 -0.59 -16.30 1.81
C PHE A 105 0.34 -17.26 1.06
N LYS A 106 1.18 -17.99 1.79
CA LYS A 106 2.10 -18.98 1.21
C LYS A 106 1.37 -20.16 0.58
N SER A 107 0.18 -20.52 1.07
CA SER A 107 -0.64 -21.57 0.45
C SER A 107 -1.13 -21.18 -0.96
N CYS A 108 -1.40 -19.88 -1.17
CA CYS A 108 -1.83 -19.30 -2.43
C CYS A 108 -0.64 -18.98 -3.36
N VAL A 109 0.51 -18.62 -2.79
CA VAL A 109 1.75 -18.27 -3.50
C VAL A 109 2.91 -19.13 -2.98
N PRO A 110 3.16 -20.32 -3.55
CA PRO A 110 4.12 -21.27 -2.99
C PRO A 110 5.57 -20.78 -2.98
N ASP A 111 5.97 -19.99 -3.98
CA ASP A 111 7.30 -19.39 -4.10
C ASP A 111 7.26 -17.92 -3.66
N LEU A 112 6.92 -17.73 -2.38
CA LEU A 112 6.77 -16.43 -1.73
C LEU A 112 7.92 -16.14 -0.76
N GLU A 113 8.54 -14.98 -0.93
CA GLU A 113 9.40 -14.32 0.06
C GLU A 113 8.62 -13.16 0.70
N VAL A 114 8.67 -13.03 2.03
CA VAL A 114 8.06 -11.91 2.77
C VAL A 114 9.14 -11.15 3.51
N VAL A 115 9.18 -9.83 3.34
CA VAL A 115 10.05 -8.91 4.06
C VAL A 115 9.22 -7.83 4.71
N ILE A 116 9.42 -7.63 6.01
CA ILE A 116 8.80 -6.54 6.78
C ILE A 116 9.89 -5.55 7.16
N ILE A 117 9.80 -4.33 6.64
CA ILE A 117 10.73 -3.25 6.91
C ILE A 117 10.31 -2.54 8.20
N GLU A 118 11.24 -2.42 9.15
CA GLU A 118 11.02 -1.74 10.42
C GLU A 118 10.85 -0.23 10.21
N ASP A 119 9.90 0.36 10.94
CA ASP A 119 9.58 1.79 10.88
C ASP A 119 9.18 2.27 9.47
N GLY A 120 8.63 1.37 8.65
CA GLY A 120 8.05 1.68 7.35
C GLY A 120 6.53 1.82 7.44
N HIS A 121 5.96 2.86 6.81
CA HIS A 121 4.52 3.07 6.73
C HIS A 121 3.98 2.71 5.34
N HIS A 122 2.98 3.42 4.83
CA HIS A 122 2.31 3.04 3.59
C HIS A 122 3.15 3.34 2.33
N PHE A 123 3.98 4.39 2.37
CA PHE A 123 4.80 4.81 1.23
C PHE A 123 6.24 4.33 1.37
N ILE A 124 6.43 3.06 1.75
CA ILE A 124 7.76 2.47 2.08
C ILE A 124 8.86 2.72 1.04
N HIS A 125 8.51 2.79 -0.24
CA HIS A 125 9.46 3.00 -1.32
C HIS A 125 10.00 4.44 -1.37
N GLN A 126 9.27 5.40 -0.81
CA GLN A 126 9.74 6.78 -0.61
C GLN A 126 10.37 6.94 0.78
N GLU A 127 9.83 6.28 1.79
CA GLU A 127 10.31 6.36 3.18
C GLU A 127 11.67 5.66 3.41
N LYS A 128 11.83 4.47 2.80
CA LYS A 128 12.98 3.57 2.96
C LYS A 128 13.53 3.16 1.58
N PRO A 129 13.89 4.12 0.71
CA PRO A 129 14.15 3.86 -0.71
C PRO A 129 15.34 2.91 -0.93
N GLU A 130 16.40 3.04 -0.11
CA GLU A 130 17.58 2.18 -0.21
C GLU A 130 17.26 0.73 0.16
N GLU A 131 16.54 0.52 1.26
CA GLU A 131 16.14 -0.82 1.73
C GLU A 131 15.24 -1.52 0.70
N VAL A 132 14.20 -0.82 0.22
CA VAL A 132 13.29 -1.36 -0.81
C VAL A 132 14.05 -1.66 -2.10
N SER A 133 14.95 -0.76 -2.55
CA SER A 133 15.74 -0.97 -3.77
C SER A 133 16.66 -2.18 -3.64
N ASN A 134 17.31 -2.35 -2.49
CA ASN A 134 18.16 -3.51 -2.21
C ASN A 134 17.36 -4.81 -2.25
N GLU A 135 16.17 -4.85 -1.64
CA GLU A 135 15.31 -6.02 -1.66
C GLU A 135 14.87 -6.43 -3.08
N ILE A 136 14.54 -5.43 -3.92
CA ILE A 136 14.20 -5.62 -5.33
C ILE A 136 15.40 -6.18 -6.11
N LEU A 137 16.57 -5.53 -6.00
CA LEU A 137 17.77 -5.94 -6.73
C LEU A 137 18.26 -7.32 -6.31
N CYS A 138 18.23 -7.64 -5.02
CA CYS A 138 18.56 -8.97 -4.51
C CYS A 138 17.60 -10.03 -5.05
N PHE A 139 16.29 -9.73 -5.08
CA PHE A 139 15.29 -10.66 -5.61
C PHE A 139 15.49 -10.91 -7.11
N ILE A 140 15.58 -9.85 -7.92
CA ILE A 140 15.79 -9.98 -9.36
C ILE A 140 17.12 -10.68 -9.64
N GLY A 141 18.19 -10.36 -8.89
CA GLY A 141 19.50 -11.00 -9.03
C GLY A 141 19.46 -12.51 -8.77
N LYS A 142 18.68 -12.98 -7.79
CA LYS A 142 18.48 -14.40 -7.48
C LYS A 142 17.75 -15.16 -8.60
N HIS A 143 16.86 -14.48 -9.33
CA HIS A 143 16.02 -15.06 -10.39
C HIS A 143 16.49 -14.70 -11.80
N SER A 144 17.61 -13.99 -11.94
CA SER A 144 18.25 -13.72 -13.23
C SER A 144 18.87 -15.01 -13.77
N VAL A 145 18.57 -15.33 -15.04
CA VAL A 145 19.13 -16.47 -15.77
C VAL A 145 20.48 -16.10 -16.36
#